data_AF-A0A392W6U0-F1
#
_entry.id   AF-A0A392W6U0-F1
#
_cell.length_a   1.000
_cell.length_b   1.000
_cell.length_c   1.000
_cell.angle_alpha   90.00
_cell.angle_beta   90.00
_cell.angle_gamma   90.00
#
_symmetry.space_group_name_H-M   'P 1'
#
loop_
_entity.id
_entity.type
_entity.pdbx_description
1 polymer ?
#
loop_
_entity_poly.entity_id
_entity_poly.type
_entity_poly.pdbx_seq_one_letter_code
_entity_poly.pdbx_strand_id
1 'polypeptide(L)' 'DDQGRFIKARTIWYDGLPSPTEEEAIGLREAISWLGDMGESKMSIELDCKLVVDDIVGNSIN' A
#
# COMPACT_ATOMS: atom_id res chain seq x y z
N ASP A 1 7.33 2.39 20.16
CA ASP A 1 6.77 1.60 21.28
C ASP A 1 5.55 0.87 20.76
N ASP A 2 5.22 -0.31 21.28
CA ASP A 2 4.09 -1.13 20.81
C ASP A 2 2.72 -0.55 21.23
N GLN A 3 2.66 0.77 21.44
CA GLN A 3 1.48 1.47 21.92
C GLN A 3 0.50 1.82 20.80
N GLY A 4 0.80 1.45 19.54
CA GLY A 4 -0.10 1.71 18.40
C GLY A 4 -0.39 3.19 18.19
N ARG A 5 0.58 4.08 18.48
CA ARG A 5 0.37 5.52 18.36
C ARG A 5 0.21 5.91 16.89
N PHE A 6 -0.93 6.53 16.57
CA PHE A 6 -1.19 7.07 15.25
C PHE A 6 -0.13 8.13 14.90
N ILE A 7 0.52 7.97 13.74
CA ILE A 7 1.54 8.90 13.25
C ILE A 7 0.92 9.87 12.26
N LYS A 8 0.41 9.36 11.13
CA LYS A 8 -0.17 10.15 10.03
C LYS A 8 -1.17 9.33 9.23
N ALA A 9 -2.05 10.03 8.50
CA ALA A 9 -2.93 9.47 7.49
C ALA A 9 -2.87 10.34 6.23
N ARG A 10 -3.11 9.72 5.08
CA ARG A 10 -3.22 10.39 3.78
C ARG A 10 -4.38 9.78 3.01
N THR A 11 -5.14 10.65 2.34
CA THR A 11 -6.17 10.28 1.37
C THR A 11 -5.78 10.84 0.02
N ILE A 12 -6.01 10.08 -1.05
CA ILE A 12 -5.67 10.44 -2.41
C ILE A 12 -6.91 10.23 -3.27
N TRP A 13 -7.11 11.14 -4.23
CA TRP A 13 -8.15 11.00 -5.24
C TRP A 13 -7.51 10.51 -6.53
N TYR A 14 -8.17 9.57 -7.18
CA TYR A 14 -7.75 9.03 -8.46
C TYR A 14 -8.85 9.25 -9.49
N ASP A 15 -8.49 9.78 -10.66
CA ASP A 15 -9.41 9.96 -11.77
C ASP A 15 -9.46 8.70 -12.63
N GLY A 16 -10.65 8.11 -12.76
CA GLY A 16 -10.89 6.93 -13.57
C GLY A 16 -11.99 6.04 -13.00
N LEU A 17 -12.19 4.88 -13.64
CA LEU A 17 -13.06 3.81 -13.16
C LEU A 17 -12.29 2.48 -13.15
N PRO A 18 -11.23 2.36 -12.35
CA PRO A 18 -10.52 1.10 -12.15
C PRO A 18 -11.44 0.01 -11.56
N SER A 19 -11.08 -1.24 -11.82
CA SER A 19 -11.66 -2.37 -11.08
C SER A 19 -11.17 -2.36 -9.63
N PRO A 20 -11.86 -3.04 -8.68
CA PRO A 20 -11.43 -3.08 -7.28
C PRO A 20 -9.99 -3.56 -7.08
N THR A 21 -9.53 -4.54 -7.86
CA THR A 21 -8.14 -5.01 -7.79
C THR A 21 -7.15 -3.95 -8.27
N GLU A 22 -7.50 -3.19 -9.31
CA GLU A 22 -6.68 -2.07 -9.78
C GLU A 22 -6.68 -0.92 -8.78
N GLU A 23 -7.81 -0.61 -8.14
CA GLU A 23 -7.89 0.39 -7.07
C GLU A 23 -6.92 0.08 -5.93
N GLU A 24 -6.92 -1.16 -5.46
CA GLU A 24 -6.04 -1.59 -4.37
C GLU A 24 -4.56 -1.62 -4.78
N ALA A 25 -4.26 -2.02 -6.02
CA ALA A 25 -2.90 -1.94 -6.55
C ALA A 25 -2.41 -0.47 -6.69
N ILE A 26 -3.28 0.45 -7.12
CA ILE A 26 -2.98 1.88 -7.19
C ILE A 26 -2.78 2.43 -5.77
N GLY A 27 -3.69 2.13 -4.85
CA GLY A 27 -3.61 2.54 -3.44
C GLY A 27 -2.29 2.11 -2.80
N LEU A 28 -1.89 0.85 -3.02
CA LEU A 28 -0.61 0.33 -2.56
C LEU A 28 0.59 1.08 -3.15
N ARG A 29 0.59 1.32 -4.47
CA ARG A 29 1.67 2.06 -5.14
C ARG A 29 1.85 3.44 -4.52
N GLU A 30 0.75 4.16 -4.34
CA GLU A 30 0.76 5.50 -3.74
C GLU A 30 1.19 5.48 -2.27
N ALA A 31 0.76 4.47 -1.50
CA ALA A 31 1.18 4.29 -0.13
C ALA A 31 2.70 4.06 -0.02
N ILE A 32 3.26 3.17 -0.83
CA ILE A 32 4.71 2.90 -0.85
C ILE A 32 5.49 4.16 -1.21
N SER A 33 5.06 4.90 -2.23
CA SER A 33 5.68 6.18 -2.63
C SER A 33 5.67 7.18 -1.48
N TRP A 34 4.51 7.34 -0.81
CA TRP A 34 4.38 8.24 0.32
C TRP A 34 5.25 7.86 1.52
N LEU A 35 5.35 6.57 1.85
CA LEU A 35 6.24 6.08 2.90
C LEU A 35 7.72 6.34 2.55
N GLY A 36 8.09 6.14 1.29
CA GLY A 36 9.43 6.45 0.78
C GLY A 36 9.78 7.94 0.92
N ASP A 37 8.86 8.84 0.57
CA ASP A 37 9.03 10.28 0.73
C ASP A 37 9.17 10.70 2.21
N MET A 38 8.60 9.94 3.14
CA MET A 38 8.78 10.16 4.58
C MET A 38 10.11 9.61 5.13
N GLY A 39 10.87 8.89 4.31
CA GLY A 39 12.10 8.23 4.73
C GLY A 39 11.87 6.98 5.59
N GLU A 40 10.64 6.45 5.61
CA GLU A 40 10.30 5.25 6.37
C GLU A 40 10.81 4.01 5.63
N SER A 41 11.47 3.11 6.35
CA SER A 41 11.98 1.85 5.81
C SER A 41 11.68 0.71 6.76
N LYS A 42 11.52 -0.52 6.23
CA LYS A 42 11.13 -1.73 6.99
C LYS A 42 9.76 -1.61 7.66
N MET A 43 8.74 -1.34 6.85
CA MET A 43 7.34 -1.22 7.26
C MET A 43 6.56 -2.48 6.89
N SER A 44 5.57 -2.84 7.71
CA SER A 44 4.53 -3.81 7.34
C SER A 44 3.34 -3.04 6.76
N ILE A 45 2.94 -3.39 5.53
CA ILE A 45 1.77 -2.83 4.87
C ILE A 45 0.68 -3.90 4.86
N GLU A 46 -0.51 -3.54 5.34
CA GLU A 46 -1.70 -4.37 5.30
C GLU A 46 -2.65 -3.87 4.20
N LEU A 47 -3.23 -4.80 3.45
CA LEU A 47 -4.17 -4.56 2.36
C LEU A 47 -5.36 -5.49 2.53
N ASP A 48 -6.54 -5.04 2.14
CA ASP A 48 -7.76 -5.86 2.13
C ASP A 48 -7.87 -6.73 0.85
N CYS A 49 -6.95 -6.57 -0.11
CA CYS A 49 -6.94 -7.32 -1.36
C CYS A 49 -5.87 -8.43 -1.41
N LYS A 50 -6.29 -9.67 -1.11
CA LYS A 50 -5.41 -10.85 -1.19
C LYS A 50 -4.79 -11.05 -2.58
N LEU A 51 -5.51 -10.75 -3.67
CA LEU A 51 -4.99 -10.91 -5.03
C LEU A 51 -3.77 -10.01 -5.28
N VAL A 52 -3.84 -8.74 -4.87
CA VAL A 52 -2.72 -7.80 -5.00
C VAL A 52 -1.52 -8.25 -4.14
N VAL A 53 -1.79 -8.72 -2.92
CA VAL A 53 -0.75 -9.25 -2.03
C VAL A 53 -0.06 -10.46 -2.67
N ASP A 54 -0.84 -11.43 -3.14
CA ASP A 54 -0.32 -12.65 -3.74
C ASP A 54 0.48 -12.36 -5.02
N ASP A 55 0.04 -11.41 -5.86
CA ASP A 55 0.76 -11.02 -7.08
C ASP A 55 2.12 -10.37 -6.78
N ILE A 56 2.22 -9.56 -5.74
CA ILE A 56 3.48 -8.89 -5.37
C ILE A 56 4.45 -9.84 -4.68
N VAL A 57 3.94 -10.63 -3.73
CA VAL A 57 4.77 -11.60 -3.01
C VAL A 57 5.16 -12.75 -3.93
N GLY A 58 4.26 -13.20 -4.81
CA GLY A 58 4.51 -14.22 -5.81
C GLY A 58 5.55 -13.82 -6.84
N ASN A 59 5.57 -12.54 -7.27
CA ASN A 59 6.63 -11.99 -8.12
C ASN A 59 7.99 -11.84 -7.41
N SER A 60 8.04 -11.98 -6.07
CA SER A 60 9.30 -11.90 -5.31
C SER A 60 10.04 -13.26 -5.21
N ILE A 61 9.46 -14.35 -5.72
CA ILE A 61 10.03 -15.72 -5.65
C ILE A 61 10.46 -16.25 -7.05
N ASN A 62 10.58 -15.39 -8.06
CA ASN A 62 11.20 -15.73 -9.35
C ASN A 62 12.48 -14.95 -9.59
#